data_AF-A0A1G7ZV60-F1
#
_entry.id   AF-A0A1G7ZV60-F1
#
_cell.length_a   1.000
_cell.length_b   1.000
_cell.length_c   1.000
_cell.angle_alpha   90.00
_cell.angle_beta   90.00
_cell.angle_gamma   90.00
#
_symmetry.space_group_name_H-M   'P 1'
#
loop_
_entity.id
_entity.type
_entity.pdbx_description
1 polymer ?
#
loop_
_entity_poly.entity_id
_entity_poly.type
_entity_poly.pdbx_seq_one_letter_code
_entity_poly.pdbx_strand_id
1 'polypeptide(L)' 'MAQYQITVDSEILHHLFLKDSKDDGVAKLLESVLNQILKAQVTEQLSALW' A
#
# COMPACT_ATOMS: atom_id res chain seq x y z
N MET A 1 -7.02 -17.52 3.99
CA MET A 1 -6.59 -16.38 3.14
C MET A 1 -6.89 -15.12 3.94
N ALA A 2 -5.88 -14.32 4.29
CA ALA A 2 -6.10 -13.06 5.00
C ALA A 2 -6.58 -11.98 4.02
N GLN A 3 -7.58 -11.19 4.39
CA GLN A 3 -8.05 -10.05 3.62
C GLN A 3 -7.51 -8.77 4.26
N TYR A 4 -6.80 -7.96 3.47
CA TYR A 4 -6.27 -6.69 3.93
C TYR A 4 -7.07 -5.54 3.31
N GLN A 5 -7.56 -4.63 4.15
CA GLN A 5 -8.12 -3.37 3.68
C GLN A 5 -6.95 -2.45 3.30
N ILE A 6 -6.82 -2.16 2.01
CA ILE A 6 -5.78 -1.28 1.46
C ILE A 6 -6.43 0.01 0.99
N THR A 7 -5.89 1.14 1.41
CA THR A 7 -6.30 2.46 0.93
C THR A 7 -5.23 3.00 0.00
N VAL A 8 -5.64 3.43 -1.20
CA VAL A 8 -4.75 4.05 -2.18
C VAL A 8 -5.12 5.51 -2.33
N ASP A 9 -4.14 6.39 -2.17
CA ASP A 9 -4.33 7.83 -2.30
C ASP A 9 -4.53 8.23 -3.78
N SER A 10 -5.47 9.14 -4.04
CA SER A 10 -5.75 9.66 -5.37
C SER A 10 -4.55 10.41 -5.96
N GLU A 11 -3.67 10.99 -5.14
CA GLU A 11 -2.42 11.62 -5.59
C GLU A 11 -1.44 10.60 -6.18
N ILE A 12 -1.39 9.39 -5.62
CA ILE A 12 -0.56 8.29 -6.17
C ILE A 12 -1.14 7.86 -7.52
N LEU A 13 -2.47 7.75 -7.63
CA LEU A 13 -3.14 7.43 -8.89
C LEU A 13 -2.94 8.52 -9.94
N HIS A 14 -3.05 9.80 -9.56
CA HIS A 14 -2.76 10.91 -10.46
C HIS A 14 -1.31 10.88 -10.95
N HIS A 15 -0.34 10.59 -10.08
CA HIS A 15 1.05 10.42 -10.51
C HIS A 15 1.24 9.20 -11.42
N LEU A 16 0.50 8.11 -11.21
CA LEU A 16 0.55 6.91 -12.03
C LEU A 16 0.00 7.12 -13.45
N PHE A 17 -1.09 7.89 -13.56
CA PHE A 17 -1.87 8.01 -14.80
C PHE A 17 -1.65 9.32 -15.56
N LEU A 18 -1.25 10.41 -14.89
CA LEU A 18 -1.19 11.76 -15.48
C LEU A 18 0.22 12.36 -15.57
N LYS A 19 1.24 11.74 -14.96
CA LYS A 19 2.65 12.18 -15.11
C LYS A 19 3.40 11.31 -16.12
N ASP A 20 4.31 11.93 -16.88
CA ASP A 20 5.24 11.26 -17.80
C ASP A 20 6.13 10.19 -17.12
N SER A 21 6.29 10.29 -15.80
CA SER A 21 7.08 9.37 -14.97
C SER A 21 6.22 8.24 -14.38
N LYS A 22 5.66 7.40 -15.24
CA LYS A 22 4.83 6.24 -14.84
C LYS A 22 5.55 5.31 -13.86
N ASP A 23 6.86 5.14 -14.00
CA ASP A 23 7.67 4.27 -13.14
C ASP A 23 7.71 4.77 -11.68
N ASP A 24 7.78 6.08 -11.46
CA ASP A 24 7.75 6.69 -10.11
C ASP A 24 6.38 6.53 -9.45
N GLY A 25 5.30 6.65 -10.23
CA GLY A 25 3.94 6.41 -9.76
C GLY A 25 3.75 4.95 -9.32
N VAL A 26 4.29 4.00 -10.09
CA VAL A 26 4.20 2.57 -9.81
C VAL A 26 5.02 2.24 -8.55
N ALA A 27 6.23 2.79 -8.41
CA ALA A 27 7.07 2.60 -7.24
C ALA A 27 6.38 3.08 -5.96
N LYS A 28 5.78 4.27 -5.97
CA LYS A 28 5.03 4.81 -4.83
C LYS A 28 3.79 4.02 -4.48
N LEU A 29 3.08 3.51 -5.49
CA LEU A 29 1.91 2.65 -5.28
C LEU A 29 2.33 1.33 -4.61
N LEU A 30 3.37 0.68 -5.13
CA LEU A 30 3.91 -0.56 -4.55
C LEU A 30 4.39 -0.35 -3.12
N GLU A 31 5.15 0.71 -2.86
CA GLU A 31 5.61 1.06 -1.52
C GLU A 31 4.44 1.26 -0.54
N SER A 32 3.42 2.03 -0.96
CA SER A 32 2.24 2.31 -0.12
C SER A 32 1.45 1.04 0.21
N VAL A 33 1.20 0.18 -0.77
CA VAL A 33 0.48 -1.08 -0.58
C VAL A 33 1.29 -2.03 0.30
N LEU A 34 2.58 -2.19 0.03
CA LEU A 34 3.47 -3.07 0.80
C LEU A 34 3.54 -2.64 2.27
N ASN A 35 3.70 -1.34 2.53
CA ASN A 35 3.76 -0.80 3.89
C ASN A 35 2.45 -1.04 4.67
N GLN A 36 1.29 -0.96 4.00
CA GLN A 36 0.00 -1.25 4.63
C GLN A 36 -0.16 -2.73 4.95
N ILE A 37 0.24 -3.61 4.03
CA ILE A 37 0.22 -5.06 4.25
C ILE A 37 1.14 -5.45 5.42
N LEU A 38 2.36 -4.93 5.45
CA LEU A 38 3.31 -5.20 6.54
C LEU A 38 2.76 -4.74 7.89
N LYS A 39 2.17 -3.54 7.96
CA LYS A 39 1.54 -3.02 9.17
C LYS A 39 0.37 -3.90 9.63
N ALA A 40 -0.48 -4.33 8.70
CA ALA A 40 -1.62 -5.19 9.01
C ALA A 40 -1.15 -6.56 9.53
N GLN A 41 -0.15 -7.18 8.89
CA GLN A 41 0.44 -8.44 9.35
C GLN A 41 1.05 -8.33 10.74
N VAL A 42 1.82 -7.27 10.99
CA VAL A 42 2.44 -7.04 12.29
C VAL A 42 1.37 -6.81 13.36
N THR A 43 0.34 -6.03 13.05
CA THR A 43 -0.78 -5.77 13.98
C THR A 43 -1.57 -7.04 14.28
N GLU A 44 -1.83 -7.89 13.28
CA GLU A 44 -2.49 -9.18 13.47
C GLU A 44 -1.64 -10.13 14.31
N GLN A 45 -0.34 -10.23 14.04
CA GLN A 45 0.58 -11.07 14.82
C GLN A 45 0.70 -10.61 16.28
N LEU A 46 0.74 -9.29 16.50
CA LEU A 46 0.76 -8.71 17.84
C LEU A 46 -0.58 -8.90 18.57
N SER A 47 -1.70 -8.74 17.87
CA SER A 47 -3.04 -8.93 18.42
C SER A 47 -3.34 -10.40 18.73
N ALA A 48 -2.74 -11.34 18.01
CA ALA A 48 -2.84 -12.77 18.30
C ALA A 48 -2.02 -13.21 19.51
N LEU A 49 -1.11 -12.36 20.02
CA LEU A 49 -0.25 -12.66 21.17
C LEU A 49 -0.89 -12.30 22.52
N TRP A 50 -2.04 -11.62 22.53
CA TRP A 50 -2.74 -11.14 23.73
C TRP A 50 -4.13 -11.74 23.90
#